data_AF-A0A927F0L8-F1
#
_entry.id   AF-A0A927F0L8-F1
#
_cell.length_a   1.000
_cell.length_b   1.000
_cell.length_c   1.000
_cell.angle_alpha   90.00
_cell.angle_beta   90.00
_cell.angle_gamma   90.00
#
_symmetry.space_group_name_H-M   'P 1'
#
loop_
_entity.id
_entity.type
_entity.pdbx_description
1 polymer ?
#
loop_
_entity_poly.entity_id
_entity_poly.type
_entity_poly.pdbx_seq_one_letter_code
_entity_poly.pdbx_strand_id
1 'polypeptide(L)'
;METAEPDPPTEMLEMLPMGAADTPASPRSQRRRMLSTKVAAVPAPSPDVDEAEALPGELEPLEWTAKRGPVTEEEALGVLRRRRRNELAQAPKREGAKRAEVPSELPPETARKVPVVNRFPPRYLAIAHARAELEGTNLTAILEEMLVKYATGAPTRPETVSRRLMGLYSRTK
;
A
#
# COMPACT_ATOMS: atom_id res chain seq x y z
N MET A 1 -12.73 -49.03 41.63
CA MET A 1 -13.67 -48.73 40.54
C MET A 1 -12.85 -48.17 39.40
N GLU A 2 -12.37 -49.05 38.53
CA GLU A 2 -11.63 -48.70 37.31
C GLU A 2 -12.63 -48.24 36.25
N THR A 3 -12.44 -47.02 35.76
CA THR A 3 -13.17 -46.47 34.61
C THR A 3 -12.32 -46.70 33.37
N ALA A 4 -12.78 -47.61 32.50
CA ALA A 4 -12.18 -47.87 31.20
C ALA A 4 -12.57 -46.77 30.21
N GLU A 5 -11.58 -46.13 29.59
CA GLU A 5 -11.73 -45.27 28.42
C GLU A 5 -11.91 -46.12 27.15
N PRO A 6 -12.89 -45.81 26.28
CA PRO A 6 -12.98 -46.43 24.97
C PRO A 6 -12.09 -45.72 23.94
N ASP A 7 -11.35 -46.53 23.16
CA ASP A 7 -10.55 -46.08 22.01
C ASP A 7 -11.40 -45.40 20.93
N PRO A 8 -10.88 -44.36 20.25
CA PRO A 8 -11.56 -43.76 19.11
C PRO A 8 -11.47 -44.63 17.85
N PRO A 9 -12.50 -44.59 16.98
CA PRO A 9 -12.54 -45.38 15.76
C PRO A 9 -11.51 -44.89 14.73
N THR A 10 -10.78 -45.85 14.17
CA THR A 10 -9.89 -45.71 13.02
C THR A 10 -10.74 -45.47 11.76
N GLU A 11 -10.96 -44.21 11.41
CA GLU A 11 -11.55 -43.86 10.11
C GLU A 11 -10.45 -43.76 9.04
N MET A 12 -10.35 -44.85 8.27
CA MET A 12 -10.36 -44.87 6.81
C MET A 12 -9.48 -43.81 6.12
N LEU A 13 -8.22 -44.17 5.96
CA LEU A 13 -7.29 -43.56 5.00
C LEU A 13 -7.82 -43.82 3.58
N GLU A 14 -8.67 -42.93 3.07
CA GLU A 14 -9.06 -42.94 1.66
C GLU A 14 -7.85 -42.60 0.79
N MET A 15 -7.37 -43.64 0.11
CA MET A 15 -6.43 -43.58 -1.00
C MET A 15 -6.99 -42.67 -2.11
N LEU A 16 -6.42 -41.48 -2.27
CA LEU A 16 -6.58 -40.71 -3.50
C LEU A 16 -5.59 -41.22 -4.57
N PRO A 17 -6.05 -41.57 -5.78
CA PRO A 17 -5.17 -42.02 -6.85
C PRO A 17 -4.32 -40.87 -7.41
N MET A 18 -3.03 -41.15 -7.59
CA MET A 18 -2.11 -40.33 -8.36
C MET A 18 -2.53 -40.29 -9.84
N GLY A 19 -3.18 -39.19 -10.24
CA GLY A 19 -3.36 -38.81 -11.64
C GLY A 19 -2.19 -37.95 -12.10
N ALA A 20 -1.23 -38.56 -12.80
CA ALA A 20 -0.19 -37.85 -13.54
C ALA A 20 -0.83 -37.15 -14.76
N ALA A 21 -0.83 -35.82 -14.76
CA ALA A 21 -1.19 -35.01 -15.91
C ALA A 21 0.05 -34.31 -16.47
N ASP A 22 0.65 -34.95 -17.47
CA ASP A 22 1.59 -34.32 -18.40
C ASP A 22 0.92 -33.11 -19.07
N THR A 23 1.40 -31.91 -18.76
CA THR A 23 0.98 -30.68 -19.44
C THR A 23 2.16 -30.16 -20.27
N PRO A 24 2.08 -30.15 -21.62
CA PRO A 24 3.15 -29.63 -22.45
C PRO A 24 3.27 -28.10 -22.30
N ALA A 25 4.51 -27.65 -22.14
CA ALA A 25 4.90 -26.26 -22.00
C ALA A 25 4.51 -25.43 -23.23
N SER A 26 3.64 -24.44 -23.04
CA SER A 26 3.30 -23.44 -24.05
C SER A 26 4.38 -22.32 -24.07
N PRO A 27 5.04 -22.03 -25.21
CA PRO A 27 5.98 -20.93 -25.30
C PRO A 27 5.21 -19.60 -25.38
N ARG A 28 4.92 -19.01 -24.21
CA ARG A 28 4.38 -17.66 -24.11
C ARG A 28 5.42 -16.65 -24.59
N SER A 29 5.28 -16.27 -25.86
CA SER A 29 5.92 -15.12 -26.50
C SER A 29 5.80 -13.89 -25.59
N GLN A 30 6.92 -13.53 -24.96
CA GLN A 30 7.04 -12.31 -24.16
C GLN A 30 7.08 -11.10 -25.09
N ARG A 31 5.92 -10.66 -25.57
CA ARG A 31 5.77 -9.28 -26.06
C ARG A 31 5.95 -8.36 -24.87
N ARG A 32 7.17 -7.82 -24.73
CA ARG A 32 7.48 -6.63 -23.92
C ARG A 32 6.49 -5.52 -24.30
N ARG A 33 5.40 -5.39 -23.55
CA ARG A 33 4.64 -4.14 -23.51
C ARG A 33 5.55 -3.11 -22.87
N MET A 34 6.08 -2.20 -23.69
CA MET A 34 6.61 -0.94 -23.24
C MET A 34 5.48 -0.24 -22.46
N LEU A 35 5.59 -0.23 -21.13
CA LEU A 35 4.71 0.54 -20.26
C LEU A 35 5.03 2.02 -20.52
N SER A 36 4.32 2.62 -21.47
CA SER A 36 4.23 4.07 -21.54
C SER A 36 3.53 4.52 -20.25
N THR A 37 4.28 5.20 -19.40
CA THR A 37 3.76 5.93 -18.22
C THR A 37 2.84 7.02 -18.74
N LYS A 38 1.59 6.64 -19.04
CA LYS A 38 0.52 7.57 -19.31
C LYS A 38 0.28 8.30 -18.00
N VAL A 39 0.80 9.53 -17.89
CA VAL A 39 0.41 10.46 -16.84
C VAL A 39 -1.11 10.58 -16.96
N ALA A 40 -1.83 9.97 -16.02
CA ALA A 40 -3.27 10.07 -15.98
C ALA A 40 -3.60 11.56 -15.92
N ALA A 41 -4.37 12.05 -16.91
CA ALA A 41 -4.87 13.40 -16.90
C ALA A 41 -5.55 13.65 -15.54
N VAL A 42 -5.17 14.74 -14.88
CA VAL A 42 -5.79 15.16 -13.64
C VAL A 42 -7.29 15.27 -13.92
N PRO A 43 -8.16 14.50 -13.25
CA PRO A 43 -9.60 14.63 -13.44
C PRO A 43 -9.99 16.08 -13.17
N ALA A 44 -10.88 16.63 -14.01
CA ALA A 44 -11.37 17.99 -13.84
C ALA A 44 -11.87 18.20 -12.39
N PRO A 45 -11.65 19.38 -11.80
CA PRO A 45 -12.09 19.66 -10.43
C PRO A 45 -13.59 19.34 -10.31
N SER A 46 -13.93 18.57 -9.28
CA SER A 46 -15.32 18.30 -8.94
C SER A 46 -16.02 19.64 -8.65
N PRO A 47 -17.16 19.96 -9.28
CA PRO A 47 -17.83 21.26 -9.16
C PRO A 47 -18.36 21.58 -7.75
N ASP A 48 -18.19 20.66 -6.80
CA ASP A 48 -18.78 20.70 -5.46
C ASP A 48 -17.82 21.26 -4.39
N VAL A 49 -16.62 21.74 -4.75
CA VAL A 49 -15.66 22.33 -3.79
C VAL A 49 -15.53 23.82 -4.05
N ASP A 50 -15.83 24.65 -3.05
CA ASP A 50 -15.54 26.07 -3.08
C ASP A 50 -14.01 26.27 -3.07
N GLU A 51 -13.48 26.96 -4.08
CA GLU A 51 -12.04 27.24 -4.19
C GLU A 51 -11.52 28.02 -2.97
N ALA A 52 -12.36 28.83 -2.32
CA ALA A 52 -12.00 29.59 -1.14
C ALA A 52 -11.81 28.72 0.12
N GLU A 53 -12.45 27.54 0.16
CA GLU A 53 -12.38 26.61 1.29
C GLU A 53 -11.43 25.43 1.04
N ALA A 54 -10.86 25.35 -0.16
CA ALA A 54 -9.99 24.24 -0.56
C ALA A 54 -8.67 24.24 0.21
N LEU A 55 -8.34 23.11 0.82
CA LEU A 55 -7.06 22.94 1.50
C LEU A 55 -5.89 22.81 0.49
N PRO A 56 -4.66 23.15 0.88
CA PRO A 56 -3.49 22.88 0.06
C PRO A 56 -3.43 21.40 -0.37
N GLY A 57 -3.24 21.15 -1.67
CA GLY A 57 -3.18 19.78 -2.20
C GLY A 57 -4.54 19.14 -2.53
N GLU A 58 -5.64 19.85 -2.22
CA GLU A 58 -7.01 19.34 -2.34
C GLU A 58 -7.56 19.37 -3.78
N LEU A 59 -7.31 20.46 -4.50
CA LEU A 59 -7.69 20.59 -5.91
C LEU A 59 -6.53 20.16 -6.81
N GLU A 60 -5.33 20.68 -6.54
CA GLU A 60 -4.14 20.46 -7.35
C GLU A 60 -3.03 19.72 -6.59
N PRO A 61 -2.09 19.04 -7.28
CA PRO A 61 -0.91 18.45 -6.64
C PRO A 61 -0.09 19.48 -5.85
N LEU A 62 0.47 19.07 -4.71
CA LEU A 62 1.37 19.94 -3.94
C LEU A 62 2.65 20.20 -4.75
N GLU A 63 3.02 21.47 -4.89
CA GLU A 63 4.25 21.87 -5.57
C GLU A 63 5.47 21.65 -4.67
N TRP A 64 6.54 21.09 -5.23
CA TRP A 64 7.81 20.98 -4.51
C TRP A 64 8.58 22.31 -4.55
N THR A 65 9.10 22.75 -3.40
CA THR A 65 9.96 23.93 -3.30
C THR A 65 11.24 23.62 -2.51
N ALA A 66 12.33 24.35 -2.80
CA ALA A 66 13.64 24.07 -2.20
C ALA A 66 13.72 24.37 -0.69
N LYS A 67 12.88 25.28 -0.20
CA LYS A 67 12.80 25.67 1.23
C LYS A 67 11.62 24.99 1.95
N ARG A 68 11.08 23.91 1.38
CA ARG A 68 9.92 23.22 1.94
C ARG A 68 10.29 22.50 3.24
N GLY A 69 9.46 22.66 4.28
CA GLY A 69 9.53 21.90 5.52
C GLY A 69 8.83 20.53 5.42
N PRO A 70 8.55 19.88 6.56
CA PRO A 70 7.65 18.72 6.62
C PRO A 70 6.27 19.04 6.05
N VAL A 71 5.54 17.99 5.66
CA VAL A 71 4.13 18.12 5.21
C VAL A 71 3.27 18.53 6.41
N THR A 72 2.45 19.56 6.24
CA THR A 72 1.53 20.01 7.30
C THR A 72 0.28 19.14 7.36
N GLU A 73 -0.47 19.20 8.47
CA GLU A 73 -1.73 18.47 8.61
C GLU A 73 -2.77 18.90 7.57
N GLU A 74 -2.87 20.21 7.30
CA GLU A 74 -3.76 20.76 6.27
C GLU A 74 -3.44 20.23 4.88
N GLU A 75 -2.14 20.17 4.52
CA GLU A 75 -1.68 19.59 3.26
C GLU A 75 -2.00 18.09 3.17
N ALA A 76 -1.78 17.35 4.25
CA ALA A 76 -2.09 15.93 4.33
C ALA A 76 -3.61 15.68 4.18
N LEU A 77 -4.43 16.51 4.85
CA LEU A 77 -5.89 16.44 4.78
C LEU A 77 -6.40 16.80 3.38
N GLY A 78 -5.88 17.88 2.76
CA GLY A 78 -6.24 18.25 1.40
C GLY A 78 -5.96 17.11 0.40
N VAL A 79 -4.77 16.51 0.47
CA VAL A 79 -4.42 15.34 -0.35
C VAL A 79 -5.33 14.13 -0.06
N LEU A 80 -5.66 13.88 1.21
CA LEU A 80 -6.58 12.80 1.59
C LEU A 80 -7.97 13.00 1.00
N ARG A 81 -8.53 14.21 1.12
CA ARG A 81 -9.84 14.58 0.54
C ARG A 81 -9.86 14.38 -0.98
N ARG A 82 -8.81 14.84 -1.67
CA ARG A 82 -8.68 14.62 -3.11
C ARG A 82 -8.64 13.14 -3.48
N ARG A 83 -7.80 12.35 -2.80
CA ARG A 83 -7.72 10.90 -3.05
C ARG A 83 -9.06 10.22 -2.85
N ARG A 84 -9.79 10.61 -1.80
CA ARG A 84 -11.11 10.06 -1.52
C ARG A 84 -12.12 10.43 -2.61
N ARG A 85 -12.16 11.70 -3.05
CA ARG A 85 -13.01 12.12 -4.17
C ARG A 85 -12.69 11.35 -5.45
N ASN A 86 -11.42 11.16 -5.77
CA ASN A 86 -10.99 10.37 -6.93
C ASN A 86 -11.45 8.90 -6.83
N GLU A 87 -11.34 8.28 -5.65
CA GLU A 87 -11.82 6.93 -5.40
C GLU A 87 -13.35 6.82 -5.58
N LEU A 88 -14.11 7.76 -5.03
CA LEU A 88 -15.57 7.81 -5.15
C LEU A 88 -16.03 8.06 -6.59
N ALA A 89 -15.28 8.83 -7.37
CA ALA A 89 -15.54 9.05 -8.79
C ALA A 89 -15.31 7.80 -9.64
N GLN A 90 -14.37 6.94 -9.24
CA GLN A 90 -14.05 5.68 -9.94
C GLN A 90 -14.90 4.50 -9.46
N ALA A 91 -15.50 4.58 -8.28
CA ALA A 91 -16.31 3.51 -7.73
C ALA A 91 -17.59 3.29 -8.56
N PRO A 92 -17.94 2.03 -8.91
CA PRO A 92 -19.18 1.75 -9.63
C PRO A 92 -20.38 2.20 -8.79
N LYS A 93 -21.26 3.02 -9.37
CA LYS A 93 -22.52 3.44 -8.72
C LYS A 93 -23.40 2.20 -8.54
N ARG A 94 -23.32 1.56 -7.37
CA ARG A 94 -24.31 0.54 -6.99
C ARG A 94 -25.59 1.27 -6.61
N GLU A 95 -26.71 0.91 -7.23
CA GLU A 95 -28.02 1.44 -6.85
C GLU A 95 -28.28 1.18 -5.36
N GLY A 96 -28.65 2.23 -4.63
CA GLY A 96 -28.95 2.17 -3.19
C GLY A 96 -27.75 2.22 -2.24
N ALA A 97 -26.50 2.20 -2.72
CA ALA A 97 -25.34 2.33 -1.84
C ALA A 97 -25.09 3.79 -1.45
N LYS A 98 -25.12 4.09 -0.14
CA LYS A 98 -24.64 5.39 0.38
C LYS A 98 -23.16 5.53 0.02
N ARG A 99 -22.82 6.58 -0.74
CA ARG A 99 -21.41 6.92 -0.97
C ARG A 99 -20.80 7.29 0.37
N ALA A 100 -19.67 6.69 0.67
CA ALA A 100 -18.92 7.08 1.85
C ALA A 100 -18.44 8.53 1.70
N GLU A 101 -18.47 9.27 2.81
CA GLU A 101 -18.20 10.70 2.84
C GLU A 101 -16.70 11.00 2.65
N VAL A 102 -16.42 12.26 2.27
CA VAL A 102 -15.07 12.79 2.18
C VAL A 102 -14.62 13.22 3.59
N PRO A 103 -13.46 12.76 4.10
CA PRO A 103 -13.02 13.09 5.45
C PRO A 103 -12.89 14.59 5.71
N SER A 104 -13.43 15.05 6.84
CA SER A 104 -13.29 16.43 7.30
C SER A 104 -11.99 16.67 8.05
N GLU A 105 -11.43 15.63 8.69
CA GLU A 105 -10.23 15.67 9.53
C GLU A 105 -9.31 14.48 9.25
N LEU A 106 -8.05 14.57 9.70
CA LEU A 106 -7.14 13.43 9.66
C LEU A 106 -7.58 12.38 10.70
N PRO A 107 -7.43 11.08 10.42
CA PRO A 107 -7.64 10.05 11.42
C PRO A 107 -6.71 10.29 12.62
N PRO A 108 -7.20 10.16 13.88
CA PRO A 108 -6.34 10.29 15.05
C PRO A 108 -5.27 9.20 15.07
N GLU A 109 -4.16 9.42 15.77
CA GLU A 109 -3.07 8.43 15.88
C GLU A 109 -3.52 7.10 16.50
N THR A 110 -4.58 7.15 17.31
CA THR A 110 -5.22 5.98 17.95
C THR A 110 -6.20 5.24 17.03
N ALA A 111 -6.43 5.72 15.81
CA ALA A 111 -7.31 5.08 14.85
C ALA A 111 -6.86 3.65 14.55
N ARG A 112 -7.83 2.80 14.20
CA ARG A 112 -7.55 1.42 13.84
C ARG A 112 -6.56 1.35 12.67
N LYS A 113 -5.48 0.59 12.87
CA LYS A 113 -4.47 0.34 11.82
C LYS A 113 -5.11 -0.30 10.59
N VAL A 114 -4.76 0.21 9.41
CA VAL A 114 -5.22 -0.30 8.12
C VAL A 114 -4.21 -1.34 7.62
N PRO A 115 -4.62 -2.58 7.30
CA PRO A 115 -3.72 -3.55 6.73
C PRO A 115 -3.31 -3.13 5.32
N VAL A 116 -2.00 -3.08 5.05
CA VAL A 116 -1.45 -2.79 3.72
C VAL A 116 -0.52 -3.92 3.32
N VAL A 117 -0.72 -4.47 2.11
CA VAL A 117 0.13 -5.52 1.55
C VAL A 117 1.19 -4.87 0.66
N ASN A 118 2.43 -4.85 1.15
CA ASN A 118 3.58 -4.30 0.44
C ASN A 118 4.53 -5.42 -0.01
N ARG A 119 5.24 -5.20 -1.13
CA ARG A 119 6.26 -6.12 -1.63
C ARG A 119 7.65 -5.54 -1.34
N PHE A 120 8.52 -6.33 -0.72
CA PHE A 120 9.88 -5.93 -0.39
C PHE A 120 10.90 -6.90 -1.02
N PRO A 121 12.10 -6.42 -1.40
CA PRO A 121 13.20 -7.31 -1.77
C PRO A 121 13.55 -8.25 -0.59
N PRO A 122 13.69 -9.57 -0.82
CA PRO A 122 13.92 -10.54 0.26
C PRO A 122 15.11 -10.22 1.15
N ARG A 123 16.21 -9.69 0.57
CA ARG A 123 17.41 -9.28 1.30
C ARG A 123 17.11 -8.22 2.37
N TYR A 124 16.34 -7.19 2.03
CA TYR A 124 16.03 -6.13 2.99
C TYR A 124 15.06 -6.59 4.06
N LEU A 125 14.13 -7.48 3.70
CA LEU A 125 13.24 -8.10 4.67
C LEU A 125 14.01 -8.94 5.69
N ALA A 126 14.97 -9.75 5.24
CA ALA A 126 15.83 -10.55 6.12
C ALA A 126 16.66 -9.67 7.09
N ILE A 127 17.24 -8.57 6.61
CA ILE A 127 17.97 -7.61 7.46
C ILE A 127 17.04 -6.96 8.49
N ALA A 128 15.83 -6.57 8.09
CA ALA A 128 14.85 -6.00 9.00
C ALA A 128 14.39 -6.99 10.07
N HIS A 129 14.23 -8.27 9.73
CA HIS A 129 13.96 -9.33 10.70
C HIS A 129 15.08 -9.47 11.73
N ALA A 130 16.34 -9.58 11.27
CA ALA A 130 17.49 -9.69 12.17
C ALA A 130 17.59 -8.48 13.12
N ARG A 131 17.29 -7.28 12.61
CA ARG A 131 17.25 -6.06 13.43
C ARG A 131 16.14 -6.11 14.48
N ALA A 132 14.94 -6.53 14.12
CA ALA A 132 13.82 -6.66 15.06
C ALA A 132 14.17 -7.64 16.20
N GLU A 133 14.82 -8.75 15.88
CA GLU A 133 15.28 -9.73 16.87
C GLU A 133 16.33 -9.14 17.82
N LEU A 134 17.35 -8.44 17.30
CA LEU A 134 18.37 -7.78 18.12
C LEU A 134 17.81 -6.69 19.04
N GLU A 135 16.77 -5.99 18.61
CA GLU A 135 16.11 -4.93 19.37
C GLU A 135 14.99 -5.45 20.30
N GLY A 136 14.70 -6.76 20.28
CA GLY A 136 13.65 -7.37 21.10
C GLY A 136 12.23 -6.91 20.72
N THR A 137 12.00 -6.60 19.45
CA THR A 137 10.73 -6.10 18.93
C THR A 137 10.24 -6.91 17.72
N ASN A 138 9.07 -6.57 17.19
CA ASN A 138 8.53 -7.20 15.99
C ASN A 138 8.82 -6.37 14.73
N LEU A 139 8.78 -7.04 13.57
CA LEU A 139 9.03 -6.40 12.28
C LEU A 139 8.08 -5.22 12.02
N THR A 140 6.82 -5.32 12.44
CA THR A 140 5.82 -4.26 12.26
C THR A 140 6.25 -2.97 12.95
N ALA A 141 6.75 -3.04 14.18
CA ALA A 141 7.25 -1.87 14.92
C ALA A 141 8.44 -1.19 14.22
N ILE A 142 9.38 -1.98 13.68
CA ILE A 142 10.51 -1.44 12.89
C ILE A 142 10.01 -0.71 11.64
N LEU A 143 9.05 -1.30 10.92
CA LEU A 143 8.47 -0.66 9.73
C LEU A 143 7.66 0.59 10.08
N GLU A 144 6.94 0.60 11.20
CA GLU A 144 6.21 1.77 11.71
C GLU A 144 7.17 2.92 12.04
N GLU A 145 8.26 2.65 12.76
CA GLU A 145 9.29 3.64 13.06
C GLU A 145 9.87 4.25 11.78
N MET A 146 10.19 3.42 10.79
CA MET A 146 10.68 3.86 9.49
C MET A 146 9.67 4.75 8.75
N LEU A 147 8.37 4.39 8.80
CA LEU A 147 7.30 5.16 8.18
C LEU A 147 7.09 6.51 8.89
N VAL A 148 7.10 6.55 10.22
CA VAL A 148 6.99 7.80 11.00
C VAL A 148 8.16 8.72 10.69
N LYS A 149 9.39 8.21 10.69
CA LYS A 149 10.60 8.99 10.33
C LYS A 149 10.52 9.55 8.92
N TYR A 150 9.98 8.78 7.97
CA TYR A 150 9.79 9.26 6.61
C TYR A 150 8.68 10.31 6.50
N ALA A 151 7.53 10.09 7.16
CA ALA A 151 6.36 10.96 7.08
C ALA A 151 6.59 12.33 7.75
N THR A 152 7.37 12.36 8.83
CA THR A 152 7.68 13.58 9.58
C THR A 152 8.89 14.34 9.02
N GLY A 153 9.62 13.76 8.07
CA GLY A 153 10.77 14.38 7.41
C GLY A 153 10.37 15.37 6.31
N ALA A 154 11.30 16.27 5.95
CA ALA A 154 11.11 17.16 4.82
C ALA A 154 11.10 16.38 3.49
N PRO A 155 10.14 16.60 2.59
CA PRO A 155 10.09 15.94 1.29
C PRO A 155 11.35 16.18 0.47
N THR A 156 11.92 15.10 -0.06
CA THR A 156 13.07 15.20 -0.98
C THR A 156 12.60 15.61 -2.37
N ARG A 157 13.44 16.37 -3.08
CA ARG A 157 13.23 16.72 -4.49
C ARG A 157 12.90 15.49 -5.36
N PRO A 158 11.83 15.52 -6.18
CA PRO A 158 11.38 14.35 -6.95
C PRO A 158 12.44 13.72 -7.86
N GLU A 159 13.28 14.53 -8.50
CA GLU A 159 14.34 14.01 -9.39
C GLU A 159 15.42 13.26 -8.61
N THR A 160 15.73 13.71 -7.39
CA THR A 160 16.69 13.05 -6.50
C THR A 160 16.15 11.69 -6.05
N VAL A 161 14.85 11.61 -5.72
CA VAL A 161 14.20 10.35 -5.37
C VAL A 161 14.22 9.40 -6.57
N SER A 162 13.83 9.87 -7.75
CA SER A 162 13.81 9.08 -8.98
C SER A 162 15.20 8.51 -9.31
N ARG A 163 16.25 9.34 -9.27
CA ARG A 163 17.63 8.91 -9.51
C ARG A 163 18.08 7.86 -8.50
N ARG A 164 17.79 8.07 -7.22
CA ARG A 164 18.12 7.13 -6.14
C ARG A 164 17.44 5.78 -6.38
N LEU A 165 16.15 5.77 -6.69
CA LEU A 165 15.39 4.55 -6.95
C LEU A 165 15.90 3.81 -8.19
N MET A 166 16.13 4.50 -9.30
CA MET A 166 16.70 3.89 -10.50
C MET A 166 18.08 3.26 -10.23
N GLY A 167 18.92 3.93 -9.43
CA GLY A 167 20.22 3.43 -9.01
C GLY A 167 20.17 2.19 -8.12
N LEU A 168 19.07 1.95 -7.40
CA LEU A 168 18.88 0.72 -6.63
C LEU A 168 18.53 -0.47 -7.53
N TYR A 169 17.79 -0.23 -8.62
CA TYR A 169 17.37 -1.29 -9.54
C TYR A 169 18.38 -1.59 -10.64
N SER A 170 19.32 -0.68 -10.93
CA SER A 170 20.32 -0.86 -11.98
C SER A 170 21.56 -1.66 -11.56
N ARG A 171 21.83 -1.80 -10.25
CA ARG A 171 23.03 -2.50 -9.72
C ARG A 171 22.91 -4.03 -9.72
N THR A 172 21.79 -4.59 -10.16
CA THR A 172 21.48 -6.02 -10.04
C THR A 172 21.75 -6.80 -11.33
N LYS A 173 22.78 -6.41 -12.11
CA LYS A 173 23.21 -7.12 -13.32
C LYS A 173 24.62 -7.63 -13.16
#